data_AF-A0A2V7Z1R9-F1
#
_entry.id   AF-A0A2V7Z1R9-F1
#
_cell.length_a   1.000
_cell.length_b   1.000
_cell.length_c   1.000
_cell.angle_alpha   90.00
_cell.angle_beta   90.00
_cell.angle_gamma   90.00
#
_symmetry.space_group_name_H-M   'P 1'
#
loop_
_entity.id
_entity.type
_entity.pdbx_description
1 polymer ?
#
loop_
_entity_poly.entity_id
_entity_poly.type
_entity_poly.pdbx_seq_one_letter_code
_entity_poly.pdbx_strand_id
1 'polypeptide(L)' 'MSKTGTTRVTVKPGEELPRGETDWARVKAMTDEEVMAAALSDPDAQPLDPEALAKMRRVSPVKALRQRRGSQSRREP' A
#
# COMPACT_ATOMS: atom_id res chain seq x y z
N MET A 1 -12.53 -19.73 16.32
CA MET A 1 -12.53 -19.61 14.85
C MET A 1 -11.48 -18.56 14.46
N SER A 2 -10.20 -18.96 14.34
CA SER A 2 -9.13 -18.07 13.86
C SER A 2 -9.29 -17.86 12.36
N LYS A 3 -9.47 -16.62 11.91
CA LYS A 3 -9.51 -16.31 10.47
C LYS A 3 -8.08 -16.39 9.92
N THR A 4 -7.81 -17.39 9.10
CA THR A 4 -6.57 -17.54 8.33
C THR A 4 -6.34 -16.28 7.50
N GLY A 5 -5.20 -15.61 7.68
CA GLY A 5 -4.77 -14.47 6.85
C GLY A 5 -4.86 -13.07 7.48
N THR A 6 -5.26 -12.93 8.75
CA THR A 6 -5.22 -11.63 9.44
C THR A 6 -4.58 -11.73 10.81
N THR A 7 -3.44 -11.07 10.99
CA THR A 7 -2.74 -10.96 12.28
C THR A 7 -3.09 -9.64 12.95
N ARG A 8 -3.75 -9.70 14.12
CA ARG A 8 -3.99 -8.52 14.96
C ARG A 8 -2.82 -8.35 15.92
N VAL A 9 -2.19 -7.17 15.93
CA VAL A 9 -1.09 -6.84 16.84
C VAL A 9 -1.50 -5.66 17.73
N THR A 10 -1.22 -5.76 19.02
CA THR A 10 -1.31 -4.64 19.97
C THR A 10 0.10 -4.22 20.34
N VAL A 11 0.43 -2.94 20.14
CA VAL A 11 1.79 -2.40 20.28
C VAL A 11 1.72 -1.24 21.25
N LYS A 12 2.58 -1.23 22.28
CA LYS A 12 2.64 -0.10 23.22
C LYS A 12 3.44 1.06 22.62
N PRO A 13 3.20 2.31 23.05
CA PRO A 13 4.00 3.44 22.58
C PRO A 13 5.49 3.22 22.85
N GLY A 14 6.30 3.23 21.79
CA GLY A 14 7.76 3.02 21.86
C GLY A 14 8.22 1.58 21.60
N GLU A 15 7.32 0.61 21.48
CA GLU A 15 7.66 -0.75 21.03
C GLU A 15 7.71 -0.81 19.49
N GLU A 16 8.68 -1.54 18.96
CA GLU A 16 8.78 -1.80 17.52
C GLU A 16 7.68 -2.76 17.07
N LEU A 17 7.20 -2.57 15.83
CA LEU A 17 6.25 -3.49 15.24
C LEU A 17 6.91 -4.88 15.05
N PRO A 18 6.21 -5.99 15.36
CA PRO A 18 6.74 -7.31 15.08
C PRO A 18 6.97 -7.46 13.58
N ARG A 19 8.14 -8.00 13.22
CA ARG A 19 8.51 -8.24 11.83
C ARG A 19 7.60 -9.33 11.25
N GLY A 20 6.91 -9.03 10.16
CA GLY A 20 6.11 -10.00 9.43
C GLY A 20 6.98 -11.07 8.74
N GLU A 21 6.34 -12.14 8.29
CA GLU A 21 7.00 -13.28 7.61
C GLU A 21 7.43 -12.95 6.16
N THR A 22 7.08 -11.78 5.65
CA THR A 22 7.40 -11.34 4.29
C THR A 22 8.91 -11.15 4.12
N ASP A 23 9.48 -11.85 3.14
CA ASP A 23 10.85 -11.64 2.69
C ASP A 23 10.96 -10.38 1.81
N TRP A 24 11.23 -9.25 2.46
CA TRP A 24 11.40 -7.96 1.80
C TRP A 24 12.64 -7.87 0.91
N ALA A 25 13.68 -8.67 1.17
CA ALA A 25 14.89 -8.66 0.35
C ALA A 25 14.59 -9.25 -1.03
N ARG A 26 13.86 -10.38 -1.05
CA ARG A 26 13.35 -10.98 -2.29
C ARG A 26 12.45 -10.01 -3.06
N VAL A 27 11.46 -9.39 -2.41
CA VAL A 27 10.54 -8.45 -3.07
C VAL A 27 11.30 -7.30 -3.73
N LYS A 28 12.32 -6.74 -3.05
CA LYS A 28 13.11 -5.62 -3.58
C LYS A 28 13.99 -6.02 -4.76
N ALA A 29 14.34 -7.30 -4.89
CA ALA A 29 15.17 -7.82 -5.97
C ALA A 29 14.39 -8.23 -7.23
N MET A 30 13.05 -8.26 -7.17
CA MET A 30 12.22 -8.66 -8.32
C MET A 30 12.39 -7.69 -9.48
N THR A 31 12.48 -8.23 -10.69
CA THR A 31 12.52 -7.43 -11.91
C THR A 31 11.13 -6.94 -12.30
N ASP A 32 11.06 -5.91 -13.14
CA ASP A 32 9.77 -5.39 -13.63
C ASP A 32 8.96 -6.47 -14.38
N GLU A 33 9.64 -7.38 -15.10
CA GLU A 33 8.99 -8.50 -15.80
C GLU A 33 8.35 -9.49 -14.81
N GLU A 34 9.06 -9.83 -13.74
CA GLU A 34 8.55 -10.71 -12.69
C GLU A 34 7.38 -10.07 -11.93
N VAL A 35 7.48 -8.77 -11.65
CA VAL A 35 6.40 -7.99 -11.03
C VAL A 35 5.16 -7.98 -11.93
N MET A 36 5.34 -7.76 -13.24
CA MET A 36 4.25 -7.77 -14.19
C MET A 36 3.59 -9.15 -14.32
N ALA A 37 4.39 -10.21 -14.39
CA ALA A 37 3.86 -11.57 -14.41
C ALA A 37 3.07 -11.90 -13.15
N ALA A 38 3.58 -11.50 -11.97
CA ALA A 38 2.88 -11.66 -10.70
C ALA A 38 1.55 -10.90 -10.67
N ALA A 39 1.55 -9.63 -11.10
CA ALA A 39 0.35 -8.79 -11.16
C ALA A 39 -0.71 -9.36 -12.11
N LEU A 40 -0.32 -9.92 -13.26
CA LEU A 40 -1.24 -10.56 -14.20
C LEU A 40 -1.83 -11.87 -13.66
N SER A 41 -1.07 -12.59 -12.83
CA SER A 41 -1.52 -13.84 -12.22
C SER A 41 -2.53 -13.64 -11.07
N ASP A 42 -2.49 -12.48 -10.41
CA ASP A 42 -3.34 -12.14 -9.26
C ASP A 42 -4.57 -11.32 -9.71
N PRO A 43 -5.80 -11.86 -9.59
CA PRO A 43 -7.02 -11.12 -9.95
C PRO A 43 -7.22 -9.80 -9.20
N ASP A 44 -6.71 -9.68 -7.97
CA ASP A 44 -6.90 -8.49 -7.13
C ASP A 44 -5.82 -7.41 -7.38
N ALA A 45 -4.73 -7.77 -8.05
CA ALA A 45 -3.57 -6.90 -8.28
C ALA A 45 -3.28 -6.66 -9.77
N GLN A 46 -4.29 -6.77 -10.63
CA GLN A 46 -4.16 -6.54 -12.06
C GLN A 46 -3.61 -5.13 -12.37
N PRO A 47 -2.70 -5.00 -13.36
CA PRO A 47 -2.15 -3.72 -13.75
C PRO A 47 -3.23 -2.80 -14.34
N LEU A 48 -3.09 -1.50 -14.09
CA LEU A 48 -3.98 -0.49 -14.67
C LEU A 48 -3.66 -0.28 -16.15
N ASP A 49 -4.71 -0.31 -16.97
CA ASP A 49 -4.65 0.13 -18.35
C ASP A 49 -4.31 1.64 -18.44
N PRO A 50 -3.50 2.11 -19.42
CA PRO A 50 -3.15 3.52 -19.56
C PRO A 50 -4.36 4.46 -19.66
N GLU A 51 -5.46 4.06 -20.29
CA GLU A 51 -6.65 4.92 -20.36
C GLU A 51 -7.35 5.03 -19.01
N ALA A 52 -7.41 3.92 -18.26
CA ALA A 52 -7.94 3.91 -16.90
C ALA A 52 -7.10 4.79 -15.98
N LEU A 53 -5.77 4.72 -16.11
CA LEU A 53 -4.83 5.55 -15.36
C LEU A 53 -5.01 7.04 -15.70
N ALA A 54 -5.20 7.39 -16.98
CA ALA A 54 -5.40 8.78 -17.41
C ALA A 54 -6.69 9.41 -16.86
N LYS A 55 -7.72 8.60 -16.61
CA LYS A 55 -9.00 9.05 -16.02
C LYS A 55 -8.89 9.32 -14.51
N MET A 56 -7.83 8.85 -13.84
CA MET A 56 -7.64 9.08 -12.42
C MET A 56 -7.39 10.56 -12.11
N ARG A 57 -8.09 11.09 -11.11
CA ARG A 57 -7.90 12.47 -10.66
C ARG A 57 -6.62 12.58 -9.85
N ARG A 58 -5.72 13.48 -10.26
CA ARG A 58 -4.55 13.85 -9.46
C ARG A 58 -5.00 14.44 -8.11
N VAL A 59 -4.27 14.10 -7.05
CA VAL A 59 -4.47 14.71 -5.73
C VAL A 59 -4.20 16.21 -5.83
N SER A 60 -5.08 17.04 -5.25
CA SER A 60 -4.88 18.48 -5.29
C SER A 60 -3.54 18.87 -4.63
N PRO A 61 -2.81 19.87 -5.15
CA PRO A 61 -1.52 20.28 -4.59
C PRO A 61 -1.58 20.63 -3.09
N VAL A 62 -2.69 21.24 -2.64
CA VAL A 62 -2.92 21.56 -1.22
C VAL A 62 -3.07 20.29 -0.39
N LYS A 63 -3.77 19.27 -0.88
CA LYS A 63 -3.92 17.98 -0.17
C LYS A 63 -2.59 17.21 -0.14
N ALA A 64 -1.81 17.25 -1.23
CA ALA A 64 -0.47 16.68 -1.27
C ALA A 64 0.47 17.38 -0.27
N LEU A 65 0.43 18.72 -0.20
CA LEU A 65 1.20 19.51 0.77
C LEU A 65 0.82 19.20 2.22
N ARG A 66 -0.48 19.06 2.51
CA ARG A 66 -0.98 18.71 3.86
C ARG A 66 -0.52 17.32 4.30
N GLN A 67 -0.59 16.33 3.41
CA GLN A 67 -0.09 14.97 3.69
C GLN A 67 1.42 14.98 3.96
N ARG A 68 2.21 15.66 3.14
CA ARG A 68 3.66 15.80 3.34
C ARG A 68 4.01 16.48 4.67
N ARG A 69 3.16 17.40 5.14
CA ARG A 69 3.35 18.14 6.40
C ARG A 69 2.67 17.47 7.61
N GLY A 70 2.14 16.25 7.47
CA GLY A 70 1.47 15.53 8.56
C GLY A 70 0.22 16.22 9.12
N SER A 71 -0.32 17.22 8.44
CA SER A 71 -1.45 18.01 8.93
C SER A 71 -2.77 17.41 8.44
N GLN A 72 -3.27 16.41 9.14
CA GLN A 72 -4.61 15.87 8.94
C GLN A 72 -5.65 16.84 9.52
N SER A 73 -6.13 17.82 8.73
CA SER A 73 -7.37 18.50 9.13
C SER A 73 -8.52 17.55 8.85
N ARG A 74 -8.85 16.70 9.83
CA ARG A 74 -10.15 16.04 9.88
C ARG A 74 -11.19 17.16 9.93
N ARG A 75 -11.80 17.49 8.79
CA ARG A 75 -13.06 18.23 8.78
C ARG A 75 -14.11 17.19 9.12
N GLU A 76 -14.53 17.18 10.38
CA GLU A 76 -15.79 16.53 10.74
C GLU A 76 -16.96 17.40 10.24
N PRO A 77 -18.10 16.78 9.90
CA PRO A 77 -19.29 17.46 9.39
C PRO A 77 -19.89 18.45 10.39
#